data_AF-A0A956CTX9-F1
#
_entry.id   AF-A0A956CTX9-F1
#
_cell.length_a   1.000
_cell.length_b   1.000
_cell.length_c   1.000
_cell.angle_alpha   90.00
_cell.angle_beta   90.00
_cell.angle_gamma   90.00
#
_symmetry.space_group_name_H-M   'P 1'
#
loop_
_entity.id
_entity.type
_entity.pdbx_description
1 polymer ?
#
loop_
_entity_poly.entity_id
_entity_poly.type
_entity_poly.pdbx_seq_one_letter_code
_entity_poly.pdbx_strand_id
1 'polypeptide(L)'
;MSSPGGNAYGRRAQIVEATLALLADTRLEDVSTRQIALRVGVSQPALFRHFASRDAILEAVVEESRARLSTGADEVISGEGPALERAAGLLRLLFGHVAAHPGLLRLVLAEPTAGDAPYQAGLQQLVGRQRGLFAALVRAAVDEGSVPAGTDPDLAAALLVALIQGTLLGWLRRGRTEPLVPWADRVFAFFRAGLSGGGLAAETGPEATDEPVRPDRARLGVIDARPILAAGRDPLDPILALLDALDPSGVAVVVAPFRPSPLIALLGARGYEAVVEQPDPRTFEVIVRGPEAPKLEDLRDLEAPGPLERVLVRAAALSPGGGAHFRVPRVPRLLFPRLDERGLRHAFHEQLDGSALLAVWAPA
;
A
#
# COMPACT_ATOMS: atom_id res chain seq x y z
N MET A 1 16.90 -41.35 -32.77
CA MET A 1 15.56 -40.74 -32.73
C MET A 1 15.44 -39.96 -31.44
N SER A 2 15.69 -38.66 -31.50
CA SER A 2 15.64 -37.76 -30.34
C SER A 2 14.18 -37.35 -30.09
N SER A 3 13.70 -37.57 -28.86
CA SER A 3 12.33 -37.27 -28.45
C SER A 3 12.11 -35.73 -28.40
N PRO A 4 11.16 -35.12 -29.13
CA PRO A 4 11.09 -33.67 -29.29
C PRO A 4 10.45 -32.89 -28.13
N GLY A 5 9.89 -33.56 -27.12
CA GLY A 5 9.06 -32.92 -26.08
C GLY A 5 9.77 -32.47 -24.81
N GLY A 6 10.96 -32.99 -24.50
CA GLY A 6 11.62 -32.78 -23.21
C GLY A 6 12.39 -31.45 -23.04
N ASN A 7 12.69 -30.76 -24.13
CA ASN A 7 13.60 -29.59 -24.11
C ASN A 7 12.89 -28.24 -23.93
N ALA A 8 11.59 -28.16 -24.24
CA ALA A 8 10.82 -26.91 -24.20
C ALA A 8 10.30 -26.55 -22.79
N TYR A 9 9.85 -27.56 -22.02
CA TYR A 9 9.48 -27.39 -20.61
C TYR A 9 10.68 -27.00 -19.75
N GLY A 10 11.85 -27.64 -19.97
CA GLY A 10 13.09 -27.25 -19.31
C GLY A 10 13.53 -25.83 -19.65
N ARG A 11 13.30 -25.36 -20.90
CA ARG A 11 13.74 -24.03 -21.32
C ARG A 11 12.94 -22.89 -20.68
N ARG A 12 11.62 -23.04 -20.53
CA ARG A 12 10.79 -22.04 -19.82
C ARG A 12 11.22 -21.90 -18.36
N ALA A 13 11.43 -23.02 -17.67
CA ALA A 13 11.93 -23.03 -16.30
C ALA A 13 13.32 -22.37 -16.18
N GLN A 14 14.25 -22.69 -17.10
CA GLN A 14 15.57 -22.03 -17.14
C GLN A 14 15.49 -20.51 -17.32
N ILE A 15 14.55 -20.03 -18.13
CA ILE A 15 14.34 -18.59 -18.33
C ILE A 15 13.80 -17.94 -17.05
N VAL A 16 12.84 -18.58 -16.38
CA VAL A 16 12.28 -18.11 -15.10
C VAL A 16 13.38 -18.04 -14.04
N GLU A 17 14.18 -19.10 -13.87
CA GLU A 17 15.30 -19.14 -12.93
C GLU A 17 16.36 -18.08 -13.21
N ALA A 18 16.76 -17.94 -14.47
CA ALA A 18 17.73 -16.93 -14.86
C ALA A 18 17.21 -15.50 -14.61
N THR A 19 15.90 -15.29 -14.76
CA THR A 19 15.26 -13.99 -14.51
C THR A 19 15.21 -13.69 -13.01
N LEU A 20 14.82 -14.66 -12.17
CA LEU A 20 14.89 -14.55 -10.71
C LEU A 20 16.31 -14.24 -10.23
N ALA A 21 17.31 -14.91 -10.80
CA ALA A 21 18.71 -14.66 -10.46
C ALA A 21 19.19 -13.29 -10.94
N LEU A 22 18.75 -12.81 -12.12
CA LEU A 22 19.09 -11.48 -12.62
C LEU A 22 18.49 -10.38 -11.74
N LEU A 23 17.23 -10.57 -11.32
CA LEU A 23 16.52 -9.67 -10.43
C LEU A 23 17.19 -9.53 -9.07
N ALA A 24 17.98 -10.52 -8.60
CA ALA A 24 18.69 -10.41 -7.33
C ALA A 24 19.59 -9.18 -7.25
N ASP A 25 20.23 -8.82 -8.36
CA ASP A 25 21.31 -7.82 -8.41
C ASP A 25 20.96 -6.59 -9.26
N THR A 26 19.82 -6.62 -9.95
CA THR A 26 19.42 -5.59 -10.92
C THR A 26 18.12 -4.92 -10.48
N ARG A 27 18.00 -3.60 -10.66
CA ARG A 27 16.72 -2.91 -10.45
C ARG A 27 15.73 -3.39 -11.51
N LEU A 28 14.44 -3.40 -11.19
CA LEU A 28 13.43 -3.99 -12.07
C LEU A 28 13.45 -3.31 -13.44
N GLU A 29 13.44 -1.99 -13.48
CA GLU A 29 13.50 -1.14 -14.67
C GLU A 29 14.72 -1.41 -15.56
N ASP A 30 15.83 -1.86 -14.98
CA ASP A 30 17.08 -2.15 -15.67
C ASP A 30 17.13 -3.58 -16.24
N VAL A 31 16.17 -4.44 -15.88
CA VAL A 31 16.07 -5.81 -16.42
C VAL A 31 15.48 -5.78 -17.82
N SER A 32 16.25 -6.20 -18.82
CA SER A 32 15.83 -6.30 -20.22
C SER A 32 15.77 -7.74 -20.74
N THR A 33 14.94 -7.99 -21.75
CA THR A 33 14.89 -9.29 -22.44
C THR A 33 16.23 -9.69 -23.06
N ARG A 34 17.07 -8.71 -23.43
CA ARG A 34 18.44 -8.97 -23.90
C ARG A 34 19.34 -9.53 -22.80
N GLN A 35 19.30 -8.96 -21.59
CA GLN A 35 20.07 -9.49 -20.45
C GLN A 35 19.56 -10.87 -20.02
N ILE A 36 18.25 -11.09 -20.02
CA ILE A 36 17.66 -12.40 -19.73
C ILE A 36 18.15 -13.43 -20.74
N ALA A 37 18.07 -13.13 -22.05
CA ALA A 37 18.54 -14.02 -23.10
C ALA A 37 20.03 -14.35 -22.97
N LEU A 38 20.86 -13.33 -22.70
CA LEU A 38 22.29 -13.48 -22.46
C LEU A 38 22.57 -14.41 -21.27
N ARG A 39 21.86 -14.23 -20.14
CA ARG A 39 22.05 -15.03 -18.93
C ARG A 39 21.61 -16.48 -19.09
N VAL A 40 20.59 -16.74 -19.90
CA VAL A 40 20.12 -18.10 -20.25
C VAL A 40 21.03 -18.75 -21.32
N GLY A 41 21.86 -17.97 -22.01
CA GLY A 41 22.72 -18.45 -23.10
C GLY A 41 21.96 -18.68 -24.41
N VAL A 42 20.93 -17.88 -24.70
CA VAL A 42 20.14 -17.95 -25.95
C VAL A 42 20.10 -16.62 -26.67
N SER A 43 19.82 -16.64 -27.98
CA SER A 43 19.52 -15.42 -28.72
C SER A 43 18.20 -14.78 -28.22
N GLN A 44 18.09 -13.45 -28.29
CA GLN A 44 16.85 -12.76 -27.93
C GLN A 44 15.63 -13.19 -28.77
N PRO A 45 15.73 -13.44 -30.10
CA PRO A 45 14.62 -14.03 -30.86
C PRO A 45 14.24 -15.44 -30.38
N ALA A 46 15.19 -16.23 -29.89
CA ALA A 46 14.89 -17.53 -29.31
C ALA A 46 14.14 -17.43 -27.96
N LEU A 47 14.44 -16.41 -27.16
CA LEU A 47 13.70 -16.10 -25.94
C LEU A 47 12.22 -15.83 -26.26
N PHE A 48 11.94 -15.06 -27.31
CA PHE A 48 10.58 -14.71 -27.71
C PHE A 48 9.74 -15.90 -28.21
N ARG A 49 10.36 -17.02 -28.58
CA ARG A 49 9.62 -18.27 -28.85
C ARG A 49 9.02 -18.90 -27.59
N HIS A 50 9.53 -18.56 -26.41
CA HIS A 50 9.04 -19.06 -25.14
C HIS A 50 8.14 -18.05 -24.42
N PHE A 51 8.43 -16.76 -24.51
CA PHE A 51 7.65 -15.70 -23.86
C PHE A 51 7.46 -14.51 -24.78
N ALA A 52 6.21 -14.05 -24.94
CA ALA A 52 5.88 -12.97 -25.87
C ALA A 52 6.43 -11.60 -25.45
N SER A 53 6.65 -11.37 -24.15
CA SER A 53 7.11 -10.10 -23.62
C SER A 53 7.92 -10.28 -22.34
N ARG A 54 8.56 -9.21 -21.90
CA ARG A 54 9.21 -9.14 -20.58
C ARG A 54 8.20 -9.39 -19.45
N ASP A 55 7.00 -8.82 -19.56
CA ASP A 55 5.98 -8.96 -18.52
C ASP A 55 5.43 -10.38 -18.46
N ALA A 56 5.34 -11.09 -19.58
CA ALA A 56 5.00 -12.52 -19.60
C ALA A 56 6.06 -13.39 -18.91
N ILE A 57 7.33 -12.98 -18.94
CA ILE A 57 8.41 -13.66 -18.18
C ILE A 57 8.23 -13.37 -16.68
N LEU A 58 7.98 -12.11 -16.31
CA LEU A 58 7.77 -11.71 -14.91
C LEU A 58 6.52 -12.37 -14.30
N GLU A 59 5.44 -12.47 -15.07
CA GLU A 59 4.22 -13.19 -14.66
C GLU A 59 4.53 -14.66 -14.39
N ALA A 60 5.29 -15.32 -15.27
CA ALA A 60 5.70 -16.70 -15.05
C ALA A 60 6.65 -16.86 -13.84
N VAL A 61 7.49 -15.86 -13.55
CA VAL A 61 8.31 -15.82 -12.33
C VAL A 61 7.43 -15.78 -11.08
N VAL A 62 6.39 -14.94 -11.08
CA VAL A 62 5.45 -14.83 -9.96
C VAL A 62 4.65 -16.12 -9.80
N GLU A 63 4.16 -16.69 -10.89
CA GLU A 63 3.40 -17.94 -10.88
C GLU A 63 4.23 -19.11 -10.33
N GLU A 64 5.46 -19.27 -10.80
CA GLU A 64 6.37 -20.31 -10.31
C GLU A 64 6.69 -20.13 -8.82
N SER A 65 6.94 -18.90 -8.39
CA SER A 65 7.19 -18.59 -6.98
C SER A 65 5.97 -18.90 -6.11
N ARG A 66 4.77 -18.58 -6.60
CA ARG A 66 3.49 -18.90 -5.94
C ARG A 66 3.28 -20.40 -5.84
N ALA A 67 3.54 -21.17 -6.90
CA ALA A 67 3.40 -22.62 -6.90
C ALA A 67 4.33 -23.25 -5.84
N ARG A 68 5.62 -22.87 -5.84
CA ARG A 68 6.61 -23.36 -4.86
C ARG A 68 6.23 -23.05 -3.42
N LEU A 69 5.84 -21.80 -3.16
CA LEU A 69 5.41 -21.38 -1.82
C LEU A 69 4.09 -22.05 -1.40
N SER A 70 3.19 -22.31 -2.36
CA SER A 70 1.93 -23.02 -2.09
C SER A 70 2.16 -24.45 -1.65
N THR A 71 2.90 -25.24 -2.44
CA THR A 71 3.22 -26.63 -2.11
C THR A 71 3.85 -26.76 -0.73
N GLY A 72 4.87 -25.92 -0.45
CA GLY A 72 5.52 -25.94 0.84
C GLY A 72 4.64 -25.47 2.01
N ALA A 73 3.81 -24.44 1.78
CA ALA A 73 2.87 -23.98 2.80
C ALA A 73 1.83 -25.05 3.15
N ASP A 74 1.32 -25.78 2.16
CA ASP A 74 0.31 -26.82 2.37
C ASP A 74 0.89 -27.97 3.22
N GLU A 75 2.15 -28.36 3.00
CA GLU A 75 2.88 -29.31 3.85
C GLU A 75 3.01 -28.83 5.30
N VAL A 76 3.41 -27.56 5.51
CA VAL A 76 3.56 -26.99 6.86
C VAL A 76 2.21 -26.89 7.58
N ILE A 77 1.17 -26.45 6.89
CA ILE A 77 -0.16 -26.24 7.49
C ILE A 77 -0.83 -27.57 7.85
N SER A 78 -0.65 -28.59 6.99
CA SER A 78 -1.19 -29.94 7.21
C SER A 78 -0.39 -30.77 8.21
N GLY A 79 0.79 -30.28 8.63
CA GLY A 79 1.62 -30.92 9.64
C GLY A 79 0.94 -31.01 11.01
N GLU A 80 1.43 -31.93 11.84
CA GLU A 80 1.00 -32.07 13.23
C GLU A 80 1.64 -31.00 14.12
N GLY A 81 0.97 -30.66 15.23
CA GLY A 81 1.51 -29.78 16.27
C GLY A 81 0.79 -28.43 16.41
N PRO A 82 1.18 -27.62 17.42
CA PRO A 82 0.53 -26.36 17.74
C PRO A 82 0.54 -25.37 16.57
N ALA A 83 -0.53 -24.57 16.43
CA ALA A 83 -0.66 -23.61 15.35
C ALA A 83 0.47 -22.57 15.30
N LEU A 84 1.00 -22.15 16.46
CA LEU A 84 2.16 -21.25 16.52
C LEU A 84 3.45 -21.92 16.01
N GLU A 85 3.64 -23.22 16.20
CA GLU A 85 4.81 -23.92 15.66
C GLU A 85 4.73 -24.04 14.13
N ARG A 86 3.52 -24.30 13.60
CA ARG A 86 3.25 -24.26 12.16
C ARG A 86 3.45 -22.87 11.58
N ALA A 87 3.06 -21.80 12.29
CA ALA A 87 3.33 -20.43 11.88
C ALA A 87 4.83 -20.11 11.82
N ALA A 88 5.62 -20.58 12.80
CA ALA A 88 7.07 -20.48 12.76
C ALA A 88 7.65 -21.27 11.57
N GLY A 89 7.14 -22.47 11.30
CA GLY A 89 7.50 -23.28 10.13
C GLY A 89 7.25 -22.57 8.80
N LEU A 90 6.08 -21.92 8.68
CA LEU A 90 5.70 -21.17 7.48
C LEU A 90 6.63 -19.97 7.26
N LEU A 91 7.03 -19.30 8.34
CA LEU A 91 7.99 -18.21 8.28
C LEU A 91 9.40 -18.69 7.85
N ARG A 92 9.87 -19.82 8.38
CA ARG A 92 11.15 -20.43 7.95
C ARG A 92 11.12 -20.79 6.46
N LEU A 93 10.01 -21.37 6.01
CA LEU A 93 9.81 -21.70 4.61
C LEU A 93 9.90 -20.47 3.71
N LEU A 94 9.21 -19.39 4.08
CA LEU A 94 9.27 -18.11 3.38
C LEU A 94 10.70 -17.56 3.34
N PHE A 95 11.39 -17.51 4.47
CA PHE A 95 12.73 -16.95 4.57
C PHE A 95 13.73 -17.81 3.79
N GLY A 96 13.58 -19.14 3.80
CA GLY A 96 14.35 -20.05 2.97
C GLY A 96 14.13 -19.81 1.47
N HIS A 97 12.88 -19.62 1.06
CA HIS A 97 12.54 -19.31 -0.33
C HIS A 97 13.17 -17.98 -0.79
N VAL A 98 13.08 -16.93 0.03
CA VAL A 98 13.67 -15.61 -0.27
C VAL A 98 15.21 -15.66 -0.26
N ALA A 99 15.80 -16.44 0.65
CA ALA A 99 17.26 -16.64 0.67
C ALA A 99 17.76 -17.30 -0.62
N ALA A 100 17.02 -18.27 -1.14
CA ALA A 100 17.32 -18.94 -2.40
C ALA A 100 17.02 -18.07 -3.64
N HIS A 101 15.97 -17.24 -3.57
CA HIS A 101 15.50 -16.43 -4.70
C HIS A 101 15.29 -14.95 -4.31
N PRO A 102 16.36 -14.20 -3.97
CA PRO A 102 16.25 -12.82 -3.48
C PRO A 102 15.69 -11.84 -4.53
N GLY A 103 15.69 -12.21 -5.81
CA GLY A 103 15.05 -11.42 -6.87
C GLY A 103 13.54 -11.29 -6.72
N LEU A 104 12.87 -12.27 -6.11
CA LEU A 104 11.43 -12.18 -5.83
C LEU A 104 11.11 -11.04 -4.87
N LEU A 105 11.95 -10.84 -3.84
CA LEU A 105 11.77 -9.76 -2.87
C LEU A 105 11.82 -8.37 -3.54
N ARG A 106 12.70 -8.18 -4.53
CA ARG A 106 12.76 -6.92 -5.28
C ARG A 106 11.52 -6.67 -6.13
N LEU A 107 10.87 -7.72 -6.64
CA LEU A 107 9.58 -7.59 -7.33
C LEU A 107 8.48 -7.18 -6.35
N VAL A 108 8.40 -7.83 -5.18
CA VAL A 108 7.39 -7.54 -4.14
C VAL A 108 7.54 -6.10 -3.60
N LEU A 109 8.77 -5.61 -3.47
CA LEU A 109 9.07 -4.27 -2.95
C LEU A 109 9.13 -3.18 -4.04
N ALA A 110 9.00 -3.53 -5.31
CA ALA A 110 9.02 -2.55 -6.39
C ALA A 110 7.80 -1.63 -6.28
N GLU A 111 8.01 -0.33 -6.48
CA GLU A 111 6.89 0.60 -6.59
C GLU A 111 6.03 0.22 -7.80
N PRO A 112 4.69 0.21 -7.65
CA PRO A 112 3.80 0.01 -8.78
C PRO A 112 4.07 1.10 -9.83
N THR A 113 4.55 0.69 -11.00
CA THR A 113 4.66 1.60 -12.15
C THR A 113 3.26 1.95 -12.65
N ALA A 114 3.08 3.16 -13.18
CA ALA A 114 1.84 3.56 -13.84
C ALA A 114 1.54 2.63 -15.02
N GLY A 115 0.56 1.74 -14.84
CA GLY A 115 0.15 0.71 -15.79
C GLY A 115 -0.07 -0.64 -15.10
N ASP A 116 -1.22 -1.27 -15.35
CA ASP A 116 -1.63 -2.56 -14.79
C ASP A 116 -0.84 -3.72 -15.42
N ALA A 117 0.46 -3.81 -15.14
CA ALA A 117 1.25 -4.92 -15.66
C ALA A 117 0.76 -6.24 -15.02
N PRO A 118 0.42 -7.29 -15.79
CA PRO A 118 -0.25 -8.49 -15.27
C PRO A 118 0.45 -9.16 -14.08
N TYR A 119 1.78 -9.13 -14.03
CA TYR A 119 2.56 -9.70 -12.93
C TYR A 119 2.31 -8.99 -11.58
N GLN A 120 1.90 -7.71 -11.57
CA GLN A 120 1.63 -6.95 -10.35
C GLN A 120 0.42 -7.50 -9.60
N ALA A 121 -0.65 -7.86 -10.33
CA ALA A 121 -1.82 -8.51 -9.74
C ALA A 121 -1.45 -9.85 -9.08
N GLY A 122 -0.56 -10.62 -9.73
CA GLY A 122 -0.03 -11.86 -9.16
C GLY A 122 0.77 -11.64 -7.88
N LEU A 123 1.57 -10.56 -7.79
CA LEU A 123 2.31 -10.20 -6.56
C LEU A 123 1.35 -9.83 -5.43
N GLN A 124 0.29 -9.07 -5.71
CA GLN A 124 -0.73 -8.72 -4.71
C GLN A 124 -1.45 -9.98 -4.19
N GLN A 125 -1.78 -10.92 -5.08
CA GLN A 125 -2.34 -12.21 -4.69
C GLN A 125 -1.38 -13.04 -3.84
N LEU A 126 -0.07 -13.03 -4.15
CA LEU A 126 0.94 -13.73 -3.38
C LEU A 126 1.03 -13.21 -1.94
N VAL A 127 1.09 -11.88 -1.76
CA VAL A 127 1.13 -11.24 -0.44
C VAL A 127 -0.20 -11.42 0.31
N GLY A 128 -1.33 -11.30 -0.39
CA GLY A 128 -2.66 -11.54 0.18
C GLY A 128 -2.82 -12.98 0.71
N ARG A 129 -2.38 -13.97 -0.07
CA ARG A 129 -2.38 -15.39 0.35
C ARG A 129 -1.50 -15.60 1.58
N GLN A 130 -0.29 -15.03 1.59
CA GLN A 130 0.61 -15.10 2.76
C GLN A 130 -0.08 -14.56 4.02
N ARG A 131 -0.69 -13.38 3.95
CA ARG A 131 -1.42 -12.80 5.09
C ARG A 131 -2.56 -13.71 5.56
N GLY A 132 -3.34 -14.25 4.63
CA GLY A 132 -4.46 -15.16 4.94
C GLY A 132 -4.01 -16.44 5.65
N LEU A 133 -2.88 -17.03 5.25
CA LEU A 133 -2.35 -18.24 5.90
C LEU A 133 -1.90 -17.95 7.35
N PHE A 134 -1.22 -16.83 7.59
CA PHE A 134 -0.86 -16.43 8.95
C PHE A 134 -2.10 -16.12 9.80
N ALA A 135 -3.11 -15.45 9.26
CA ALA A 135 -4.35 -15.17 9.98
C ALA A 135 -5.08 -16.47 10.37
N ALA A 136 -5.12 -17.47 9.47
CA ALA A 136 -5.69 -18.77 9.76
C ALA A 136 -4.94 -19.50 10.90
N LEU A 137 -3.60 -19.44 10.92
CA LEU A 137 -2.79 -20.04 11.98
C LEU A 137 -2.92 -19.28 13.31
N VAL A 138 -3.02 -17.95 13.30
CA VAL A 138 -3.30 -17.19 14.53
C VAL A 138 -4.69 -17.53 15.07
N ARG A 139 -5.71 -17.66 14.20
CA ARG A 139 -7.05 -18.09 14.61
C ARG A 139 -7.04 -19.48 15.24
N ALA A 140 -6.36 -20.44 14.62
CA ALA A 140 -6.18 -21.77 15.21
C ALA A 140 -5.44 -21.70 16.56
N ALA A 141 -4.45 -20.82 16.71
CA ALA A 141 -3.75 -20.62 17.98
C ALA A 141 -4.67 -20.06 19.08
N VAL A 142 -5.63 -19.20 18.72
CA VAL A 142 -6.69 -18.68 19.62
C VAL A 142 -7.59 -19.83 20.05
N ASP A 143 -8.07 -20.64 19.10
CA ASP A 143 -8.94 -21.79 19.35
C ASP A 143 -8.25 -22.86 20.22
N GLU A 144 -6.93 -23.05 20.05
CA GLU A 144 -6.08 -23.91 20.89
C GLU A 144 -5.82 -23.34 22.29
N GLY A 145 -6.14 -22.07 22.55
CA GLY A 145 -5.84 -21.38 23.81
C GLY A 145 -4.36 -21.04 24.01
N SER A 146 -3.55 -21.14 22.96
CA SER A 146 -2.11 -20.86 22.98
C SER A 146 -1.76 -19.37 22.84
N VAL A 147 -2.75 -18.56 22.43
CA VAL A 147 -2.72 -17.09 22.47
C VAL A 147 -3.98 -16.58 23.17
N PRO A 148 -3.98 -15.34 23.70
CA PRO A 148 -5.16 -14.80 24.39
C PRO A 148 -6.41 -14.85 23.52
N ALA A 149 -7.55 -15.24 24.10
CA ALA A 149 -8.83 -15.37 23.40
C ALA A 149 -9.29 -14.08 22.72
N GLY A 150 -8.86 -12.93 23.24
CA GLY A 150 -9.13 -11.64 22.63
C GLY A 150 -8.44 -11.45 21.30
N THR A 151 -7.36 -12.14 20.94
CA THR A 151 -6.46 -11.76 19.83
C THR A 151 -7.17 -11.62 18.46
N ASP A 152 -7.00 -10.49 17.76
CA ASP A 152 -7.44 -10.29 16.37
C ASP A 152 -6.46 -11.01 15.41
N PRO A 153 -6.89 -12.08 14.72
CA PRO A 153 -6.01 -12.83 13.83
C PRO A 153 -5.56 -12.04 12.60
N ASP A 154 -6.41 -11.15 12.07
CA ASP A 154 -6.16 -10.39 10.85
C ASP A 154 -5.21 -9.21 11.08
N LEU A 155 -5.32 -8.56 12.24
CA LEU A 155 -4.36 -7.55 12.71
C LEU A 155 -3.01 -8.20 13.05
N ALA A 156 -3.02 -9.30 13.80
CA ALA A 156 -1.81 -10.03 14.15
C ALA A 156 -1.04 -10.49 12.89
N ALA A 157 -1.75 -11.02 11.90
CA ALA A 157 -1.15 -11.41 10.62
C ALA A 157 -0.60 -10.20 9.84
N ALA A 158 -1.31 -9.07 9.82
CA ALA A 158 -0.83 -7.84 9.17
C ALA A 158 0.47 -7.33 9.79
N LEU A 159 0.56 -7.31 11.13
CA LEU A 159 1.76 -6.90 11.85
C LEU A 159 2.92 -7.86 11.65
N LEU A 160 2.65 -9.18 11.62
CA LEU A 160 3.66 -10.17 11.28
C LEU A 160 4.20 -9.96 9.85
N VAL A 161 3.33 -9.71 8.87
CA VAL A 161 3.75 -9.40 7.49
C VAL A 161 4.58 -8.11 7.45
N ALA A 162 4.23 -7.07 8.21
CA ALA A 162 5.03 -5.85 8.29
C ALA A 162 6.44 -6.12 8.88
N LEU A 163 6.54 -6.91 9.94
CA LEU A 163 7.82 -7.34 10.53
C LEU A 163 8.66 -8.15 9.54
N ILE A 164 8.03 -9.06 8.80
CA ILE A 164 8.65 -9.83 7.73
C ILE A 164 9.25 -8.89 6.68
N GLN A 165 8.44 -8.01 6.10
CA GLN A 165 8.87 -7.11 5.02
C GLN A 165 9.99 -6.18 5.48
N GLY A 166 9.89 -5.62 6.69
CA GLY A 166 10.95 -4.80 7.28
C GLY A 166 12.27 -5.56 7.46
N THR A 167 12.19 -6.81 7.92
CA THR A 167 13.37 -7.68 8.09
C THR A 167 14.02 -8.02 6.76
N LEU A 168 13.21 -8.42 5.77
CA LEU A 168 13.67 -8.78 4.42
C LEU A 168 14.30 -7.58 3.71
N LEU A 169 13.67 -6.40 3.78
CA LEU A 169 14.21 -5.17 3.22
C LEU A 169 15.55 -4.81 3.87
N GLY A 170 15.66 -4.90 5.20
CA GLY A 170 16.90 -4.67 5.92
C GLY A 170 18.01 -5.62 5.47
N TRP A 171 17.71 -6.91 5.34
CA TRP A 171 18.65 -7.93 4.85
C TRP A 171 19.13 -7.65 3.42
N LEU A 172 18.21 -7.27 2.52
CA LEU A 172 18.54 -6.88 1.14
C LEU A 172 19.45 -5.65 1.11
N ARG A 173 19.13 -4.60 1.90
CA ARG A 173 19.92 -3.35 1.95
C ARG A 173 21.31 -3.54 2.56
N ARG A 174 21.49 -4.53 3.44
CA ARG A 174 22.80 -4.93 3.98
C ARG A 174 23.61 -5.84 3.05
N GLY A 175 23.16 -6.04 1.81
CA GLY A 175 23.87 -6.81 0.79
C GLY A 175 23.82 -8.32 1.00
N ARG A 176 22.84 -8.84 1.76
CA ARG A 176 22.65 -10.29 1.99
C ARG A 176 23.87 -10.98 2.62
N THR A 177 24.60 -10.26 3.46
CA THR A 177 25.85 -10.71 4.10
C THR A 177 25.65 -11.74 5.21
N GLU A 178 24.45 -11.82 5.78
CA GLU A 178 24.09 -12.74 6.86
C GLU A 178 23.12 -13.82 6.37
N PRO A 179 23.17 -15.04 6.94
CA PRO A 179 22.16 -16.06 6.71
C PRO A 179 20.76 -15.57 7.11
N LEU A 180 19.79 -15.67 6.21
CA LEU A 180 18.44 -15.15 6.45
C LEU A 180 17.58 -16.09 7.30
N VAL A 181 17.67 -17.41 7.10
CA VAL A 181 16.80 -18.39 7.79
C VAL A 181 16.81 -18.24 9.33
N PRO A 182 17.95 -18.03 10.02
CA PRO A 182 17.95 -17.80 11.47
C PRO A 182 17.17 -16.57 11.93
N TRP A 183 16.94 -15.58 11.06
CA TRP A 183 16.10 -14.43 11.37
C TRP A 183 14.62 -14.80 11.47
N ALA A 184 14.16 -15.87 10.82
CA ALA A 184 12.78 -16.32 10.92
C ALA A 184 12.42 -16.63 12.39
N ASP A 185 13.26 -17.40 13.07
CA ASP A 185 13.05 -17.75 14.49
C ASP A 185 13.05 -16.52 15.40
N ARG A 186 13.95 -15.57 15.14
CA ARG A 186 14.03 -14.32 15.91
C ARG A 186 12.80 -13.43 15.73
N VAL A 187 12.38 -13.23 14.48
CA VAL A 187 11.18 -12.45 14.14
C VAL A 187 9.94 -13.10 14.75
N PHE A 188 9.82 -14.42 14.63
CA PHE A 188 8.68 -15.14 15.21
C PHE A 188 8.69 -15.10 16.74
N ALA A 189 9.85 -15.26 17.38
CA ALA A 189 9.97 -15.15 18.83
C ALA A 189 9.53 -13.77 19.34
N PHE A 190 9.94 -12.70 18.65
CA PHE A 190 9.50 -11.34 18.94
C PHE A 190 7.99 -11.17 18.77
N PHE A 191 7.45 -11.62 17.64
CA PHE A 191 6.02 -11.58 17.34
C PHE A 191 5.20 -12.34 18.41
N ARG A 192 5.63 -13.55 18.75
CA ARG A 192 4.99 -14.39 19.77
C ARG A 192 5.01 -13.72 21.15
N ALA A 193 6.13 -13.10 21.53
CA ALA A 193 6.21 -12.35 22.79
C ALA A 193 5.21 -11.18 22.81
N GLY A 194 5.00 -10.52 21.67
CA GLY A 194 3.98 -9.47 21.51
C GLY A 194 2.54 -9.97 21.69
N LEU A 195 2.22 -11.17 21.17
CA LEU A 195 0.90 -11.79 21.33
C LEU A 195 0.56 -12.10 22.80
N SER A 196 1.55 -12.52 23.58
CA SER A 196 1.36 -12.84 25.01
C SER A 196 1.06 -11.62 25.89
N GLY A 197 1.34 -10.40 25.40
CA GLY A 197 1.13 -9.15 26.14
C GLY A 197 -0.30 -8.60 26.11
N GLY A 198 -1.26 -9.28 25.46
CA GLY A 198 -2.68 -8.88 25.41
C GLY A 198 -2.99 -7.65 24.54
N GLY A 199 -1.98 -6.94 24.01
CA GLY A 199 -2.15 -5.72 23.20
C GLY A 199 -2.63 -5.95 21.76
N LEU A 200 -2.94 -7.20 21.40
CA LEU A 200 -3.49 -7.56 20.09
C LEU A 200 -4.88 -8.17 20.20
N ALA A 201 -5.55 -8.00 21.35
CA ALA A 201 -6.97 -8.27 21.38
C ALA A 201 -7.60 -7.60 20.15
N ALA A 202 -8.42 -8.34 19.40
CA ALA A 202 -9.68 -7.82 18.91
C ALA A 202 -10.25 -7.09 20.11
N GLU A 203 -9.92 -5.81 20.19
CA GLU A 203 -10.87 -4.88 20.70
C GLU A 203 -12.17 -5.36 20.06
N THR A 204 -13.09 -5.84 20.88
CA THR A 204 -14.46 -5.41 20.68
C THR A 204 -14.31 -3.93 20.40
N GLY A 205 -14.29 -3.56 19.12
CA GLY A 205 -14.27 -2.15 18.73
C GLY A 205 -15.29 -1.50 19.63
N PRO A 206 -14.91 -0.42 20.32
CA PRO A 206 -15.40 -0.04 21.64
C PRO A 206 -16.84 -0.49 21.82
N GLU A 207 -17.06 -1.38 22.79
CA GLU A 207 -18.40 -1.74 23.27
C GLU A 207 -19.22 -0.45 23.22
N ALA A 208 -20.32 -0.45 22.46
CA ALA A 208 -21.10 0.73 22.14
C ALA A 208 -21.68 1.33 23.42
N THR A 209 -20.85 2.02 24.21
CA THR A 209 -21.28 3.18 24.95
C THR A 209 -21.73 4.15 23.89
N ASP A 210 -22.97 4.59 24.03
CA ASP A 210 -23.78 5.39 23.12
C ASP A 210 -23.21 6.80 22.83
N GLU A 211 -21.89 6.96 22.82
CA GLU A 211 -21.13 8.13 22.42
C GLU A 211 -20.13 7.75 21.32
N PRO A 212 -20.35 8.21 20.06
CA PRO A 212 -19.60 7.74 18.91
C PRO A 212 -18.16 8.30 18.90
N VAL A 213 -17.17 7.44 19.14
CA VAL A 213 -15.79 7.67 18.71
C VAL A 213 -15.72 7.38 17.20
N ARG A 214 -15.59 8.43 16.38
CA ARG A 214 -15.56 8.35 14.91
C ARG A 214 -14.22 7.72 14.43
N PRO A 215 -14.20 6.73 13.52
CA PRO A 215 -12.96 6.28 12.89
C PRO A 215 -12.27 7.47 12.20
N ASP A 216 -10.93 7.49 12.19
CA ASP A 216 -10.12 8.57 11.58
C ASP A 216 -10.29 8.53 10.05
N ARG A 217 -11.44 9.04 9.59
CA ARG A 217 -11.80 9.17 8.18
C ARG A 217 -10.82 10.16 7.53
N ALA A 218 -10.53 9.95 6.25
CA ALA A 218 -9.64 10.85 5.52
C ALA A 218 -10.18 12.28 5.61
N ARG A 219 -9.39 13.22 6.16
CA ARG A 219 -9.74 14.65 6.20
C ARG A 219 -9.29 15.40 4.94
N LEU A 220 -8.50 14.74 4.09
CA LEU A 220 -8.15 15.22 2.74
C LEU A 220 -8.19 14.06 1.73
N GLY A 221 -9.00 14.20 0.68
CA GLY A 221 -9.11 13.22 -0.41
C GLY A 221 -8.81 13.84 -1.78
N VAL A 222 -8.27 13.08 -2.73
CA VAL A 222 -7.97 13.58 -4.08
C VAL A 222 -8.31 12.52 -5.12
N ILE A 223 -8.95 12.92 -6.21
CA ILE A 223 -9.20 12.07 -7.37
C ILE A 223 -9.01 12.85 -8.68
N ASP A 224 -8.22 12.29 -9.60
CA ASP A 224 -8.10 12.79 -10.96
C ASP A 224 -9.04 12.02 -11.89
N ALA A 225 -10.10 12.68 -12.35
CA ALA A 225 -11.09 12.11 -13.25
C ALA A 225 -10.65 12.13 -14.72
N ARG A 226 -9.58 12.86 -15.08
CA ARG A 226 -9.13 12.98 -16.48
C ARG A 226 -8.75 11.64 -17.11
N PRO A 227 -8.00 10.74 -16.45
CA PRO A 227 -7.70 9.41 -17.01
C PRO A 227 -8.93 8.53 -17.14
N ILE A 228 -9.89 8.64 -16.21
CA ILE A 228 -11.14 7.86 -16.24
C ILE A 228 -11.98 8.27 -17.45
N LEU A 229 -12.15 9.57 -17.65
CA LEU A 229 -12.87 10.15 -18.78
C LEU A 229 -12.16 9.88 -20.11
N ALA A 230 -10.83 9.96 -20.15
CA ALA A 230 -10.03 9.63 -21.34
C ALA A 230 -10.18 8.16 -21.75
N ALA A 231 -10.42 7.26 -20.79
CA ALA A 231 -10.73 5.84 -21.04
C ALA A 231 -12.20 5.58 -21.38
N GLY A 232 -13.05 6.61 -21.51
CA GLY A 232 -14.48 6.49 -21.80
C GLY A 232 -15.32 5.93 -20.65
N ARG A 233 -14.83 5.98 -19.41
CA ARG A 233 -15.53 5.52 -18.21
C ARG A 233 -16.14 6.70 -17.44
N ASP A 234 -17.17 6.43 -16.64
CA ASP A 234 -17.80 7.43 -15.77
C ASP A 234 -17.03 7.56 -14.44
N PRO A 235 -16.54 8.77 -14.07
CA PRO A 235 -15.85 9.00 -12.81
C PRO A 235 -16.80 9.19 -11.62
N LEU A 236 -18.12 9.20 -11.80
CA LEU A 236 -19.06 9.51 -10.72
C LEU A 236 -18.95 8.54 -9.55
N ASP A 237 -19.01 7.23 -9.79
CA ASP A 237 -18.94 6.21 -8.74
C ASP A 237 -17.67 6.32 -7.88
N PRO A 238 -16.44 6.42 -8.45
CA PRO A 238 -15.24 6.58 -7.63
C PRO A 238 -15.18 7.94 -6.93
N ILE A 239 -15.77 9.00 -7.49
CA ILE A 239 -15.90 10.29 -6.79
C ILE A 239 -16.82 10.14 -5.56
N LEU A 240 -17.97 9.49 -5.71
CA LEU A 240 -18.90 9.28 -4.60
C LEU A 240 -18.29 8.37 -3.52
N ALA A 241 -17.59 7.30 -3.92
CA ALA A 241 -16.88 6.44 -2.99
C ALA A 241 -15.80 7.19 -2.19
N LEU A 242 -15.08 8.13 -2.82
CA LEU A 242 -14.12 9.00 -2.13
C LEU A 242 -14.83 9.88 -1.09
N LEU A 243 -15.98 10.46 -1.44
CA LEU A 243 -16.73 11.34 -0.55
C LEU A 243 -17.38 10.58 0.61
N ASP A 244 -17.87 9.37 0.37
CA ASP A 244 -18.44 8.50 1.41
C ASP A 244 -17.38 8.06 2.44
N ALA A 245 -16.12 7.94 2.00
CA ALA A 245 -14.97 7.65 2.85
C ALA A 245 -14.38 8.90 3.54
N LEU A 246 -14.79 10.11 3.14
CA LEU A 246 -14.30 11.37 3.69
C LEU A 246 -14.93 11.65 5.06
N ASP A 247 -14.16 12.27 5.95
CA ASP A 247 -14.72 12.80 7.19
C ASP A 247 -15.75 13.91 6.85
N PRO A 248 -16.89 14.03 7.57
CA PRO A 248 -17.83 15.13 7.36
C PRO A 248 -17.18 16.51 7.53
N SER A 249 -16.12 16.59 8.33
CA SER A 249 -15.30 17.78 8.52
C SER A 249 -14.12 17.86 7.55
N GLY A 250 -14.01 17.01 6.53
CA GLY A 250 -12.89 16.93 5.59
C GLY A 250 -13.08 17.71 4.30
N VAL A 251 -12.05 17.68 3.44
CA VAL A 251 -12.05 18.29 2.11
C VAL A 251 -11.60 17.27 1.06
N ALA A 252 -12.22 17.29 -0.12
CA ALA A 252 -11.80 16.52 -1.27
C ALA A 252 -11.47 17.41 -2.47
N VAL A 253 -10.60 16.94 -3.36
CA VAL A 253 -10.26 17.60 -4.62
C VAL A 253 -10.57 16.67 -5.78
N VAL A 254 -11.40 17.13 -6.71
CA VAL A 254 -11.72 16.42 -7.95
C VAL A 254 -11.12 17.18 -9.13
N VAL A 255 -10.19 16.56 -9.85
CA VAL A 255 -9.58 17.13 -11.05
C VAL A 255 -10.33 16.65 -12.28
N ALA A 256 -10.79 17.57 -13.14
CA ALA A 256 -11.59 17.27 -14.32
C ALA A 256 -11.13 18.07 -15.57
N PRO A 257 -11.34 17.54 -16.78
CA PRO A 257 -10.94 18.24 -18.02
C PRO A 257 -11.96 19.29 -18.48
N PHE A 258 -13.12 19.37 -17.82
CA PHE A 258 -14.19 20.34 -18.07
C PHE A 258 -14.89 20.66 -16.75
N ARG A 259 -15.61 21.79 -16.70
CA ARG A 259 -16.38 22.19 -15.52
C ARG A 259 -17.50 21.18 -15.25
N PRO A 260 -17.48 20.44 -14.12
CA PRO A 260 -18.42 19.35 -13.89
C PRO A 260 -19.72 19.88 -13.25
N SER A 261 -20.49 20.69 -13.98
CA SER A 261 -21.73 21.30 -13.50
C SER A 261 -22.75 20.29 -12.92
N PRO A 262 -22.98 19.11 -13.53
CA PRO A 262 -23.89 18.11 -12.95
C PRO A 262 -23.42 17.58 -11.60
N LEU A 263 -22.11 17.35 -11.43
CA LEU A 263 -21.52 16.91 -10.18
C LEU A 263 -21.73 17.97 -9.09
N ILE A 264 -21.48 19.25 -9.40
CA ILE A 264 -21.62 20.35 -8.43
C ILE A 264 -23.07 20.45 -7.92
N ALA A 265 -24.05 20.35 -8.82
CA ALA A 265 -25.46 20.36 -8.44
C ALA A 265 -25.81 19.16 -7.53
N LEU A 266 -25.30 17.98 -7.87
CA LEU A 266 -25.48 16.75 -7.12
C LEU A 266 -24.84 16.83 -5.72
N LEU A 267 -23.65 17.41 -5.61
CA LEU A 267 -22.94 17.62 -4.35
C LEU A 267 -23.70 18.59 -3.44
N GLY A 268 -24.20 19.70 -3.99
CA GLY A 268 -25.02 20.66 -3.26
C GLY A 268 -26.29 20.03 -2.69
N ALA A 269 -26.96 19.15 -3.47
CA ALA A 269 -28.13 18.41 -2.99
C ALA A 269 -27.81 17.43 -1.83
N ARG A 270 -26.55 17.04 -1.68
CA ARG A 270 -26.04 16.17 -0.62
C ARG A 270 -25.38 16.93 0.54
N GLY A 271 -25.49 18.26 0.58
CA GLY A 271 -24.96 19.09 1.66
C GLY A 271 -23.46 19.37 1.57
N TYR A 272 -22.81 19.05 0.46
CA TYR A 272 -21.42 19.42 0.21
C TYR A 272 -21.32 20.80 -0.43
N GLU A 273 -20.32 21.58 -0.03
CA GLU A 273 -19.99 22.84 -0.70
C GLU A 273 -18.87 22.62 -1.72
N ALA A 274 -19.05 23.02 -2.97
CA ALA A 274 -18.05 22.87 -4.01
C ALA A 274 -17.56 24.23 -4.53
N VAL A 275 -16.25 24.45 -4.49
CA VAL A 275 -15.57 25.60 -5.11
C VAL A 275 -14.85 25.10 -6.36
N VAL A 276 -15.09 25.75 -7.49
CA VAL A 276 -14.49 25.37 -8.78
C VAL A 276 -13.42 26.37 -9.15
N GLU A 277 -12.27 25.83 -9.52
CA GLU A 277 -11.14 26.61 -9.98
C GLU A 277 -10.61 26.07 -11.28
N GLN A 278 -9.96 26.95 -12.03
CA GLN A 278 -9.42 26.65 -13.34
C GLN A 278 -7.96 27.11 -13.38
N PRO A 279 -7.02 26.25 -12.92
CA PRO A 279 -5.60 26.60 -12.93
C PRO A 279 -5.05 26.83 -14.34
N ASP A 280 -5.61 26.14 -15.34
CA ASP A 280 -5.28 26.31 -16.75
C ASP A 280 -6.51 26.07 -17.64
N PRO A 281 -6.49 26.46 -18.94
CA PRO A 281 -7.66 26.36 -19.82
C PRO A 281 -8.26 24.95 -20.00
N ARG A 282 -7.50 23.90 -19.69
CA ARG A 282 -7.86 22.48 -19.91
C ARG A 282 -8.12 21.71 -18.62
N THR A 283 -7.93 22.34 -17.46
CA THR A 283 -8.05 21.64 -16.18
C THR A 283 -8.92 22.44 -15.22
N PHE A 284 -9.83 21.74 -14.57
CA PHE A 284 -10.66 22.24 -13.49
C PHE A 284 -10.34 21.46 -12.21
N GLU A 285 -10.15 22.17 -11.12
CA GLU A 285 -10.08 21.60 -9.77
C GLU A 285 -11.38 21.95 -9.04
N VAL A 286 -12.09 20.94 -8.56
CA VAL A 286 -13.29 21.13 -7.74
C VAL A 286 -12.94 20.74 -6.31
N ILE A 287 -12.86 21.75 -5.46
CA ILE A 287 -12.61 21.61 -4.03
C ILE A 287 -13.96 21.39 -3.36
N VAL A 288 -14.19 20.19 -2.85
CA VAL A 288 -15.44 19.75 -2.22
C VAL A 288 -15.23 19.74 -0.71
N ARG A 289 -16.00 20.53 0.02
CA ARG A 289 -15.99 20.59 1.48
C ARG A 289 -17.13 19.72 2.01
N GLY A 290 -16.80 18.89 2.99
CA GLY A 290 -17.79 18.11 3.72
C GLY A 290 -18.82 18.99 4.44
N PRO A 291 -19.99 18.45 4.79
CA PRO A 291 -21.09 19.24 5.39
C PRO A 291 -20.74 19.92 6.71
N GLU A 292 -19.81 19.33 7.48
CA GLU A 292 -19.33 19.85 8.77
C GLU A 292 -17.94 20.48 8.64
N ALA A 293 -17.41 20.63 7.42
CA ALA A 293 -16.05 21.09 7.21
C ALA A 293 -15.90 22.56 7.63
N PRO A 294 -14.89 22.88 8.47
CA PRO A 294 -14.58 24.26 8.78
C PRO A 294 -14.28 25.04 7.50
N LYS A 295 -14.53 26.36 7.56
CA LYS A 295 -14.28 27.26 6.43
C LYS A 295 -12.83 27.15 5.97
N LEU A 296 -12.63 26.95 4.67
CA LEU A 296 -11.33 27.00 4.04
C LEU A 296 -10.80 28.44 4.09
N GLU A 297 -9.67 28.64 4.76
CA GLU A 297 -9.01 29.95 4.88
C GLU A 297 -7.94 30.08 3.79
N ASP A 298 -8.10 31.04 2.88
CA ASP A 298 -7.11 31.31 1.82
C ASP A 298 -6.02 32.25 2.35
N LEU A 299 -4.78 31.75 2.35
CA LEU A 299 -3.59 32.42 2.86
C LEU A 299 -2.57 32.73 1.75
N ARG A 300 -2.94 32.55 0.47
CA ARG A 300 -2.02 32.75 -0.66
C ARG A 300 -1.55 34.20 -0.81
N ASP A 301 -2.35 35.15 -0.36
CA ASP A 301 -2.04 36.59 -0.43
C ASP A 301 -1.11 37.09 0.69
N LEU A 302 -0.71 36.21 1.63
CA LEU A 302 0.17 36.59 2.73
C LEU A 302 1.65 36.37 2.39
N GLU A 303 2.47 37.39 2.64
CA GLU A 303 3.93 37.33 2.54
C GLU A 303 4.54 36.41 3.61
N ALA A 304 5.63 35.72 3.28
CA ALA A 304 6.31 34.84 4.24
C ALA A 304 6.92 35.67 5.39
N PRO A 305 6.77 35.26 6.68
CA PRO A 305 6.25 33.97 7.17
C PRO A 305 4.74 33.95 7.51
N GLY A 306 3.96 34.95 7.11
CA GLY A 306 2.55 35.13 7.46
C GLY A 306 1.64 33.89 7.33
N PRO A 307 1.69 33.11 6.22
CA PRO A 307 0.91 31.88 6.12
C PRO A 307 1.23 30.88 7.23
N LEU A 308 2.51 30.70 7.57
CA LEU A 308 2.95 29.76 8.60
C LEU A 308 2.42 30.17 9.98
N GLU A 309 2.56 31.44 10.32
CA GLU A 309 2.11 31.99 11.60
C GLU A 309 0.59 31.83 11.74
N ARG A 310 -0.15 32.13 10.68
CA ARG A 310 -1.60 32.01 10.68
C ARG A 310 -2.07 30.57 10.90
N VAL A 311 -1.43 29.61 10.23
CA VAL A 311 -1.74 28.19 10.45
C VAL A 311 -1.42 27.78 11.89
N LEU A 312 -0.25 28.15 12.42
CA LEU A 312 0.15 27.80 13.80
C LEU A 312 -0.79 28.39 14.86
N VAL A 313 -1.24 29.63 14.67
CA VAL A 313 -2.21 30.29 15.58
C VAL A 313 -3.55 29.57 15.53
N ARG A 314 -4.05 29.27 14.33
CA ARG A 314 -5.34 28.58 14.19
C ARG A 314 -5.28 27.14 14.70
N ALA A 315 -4.18 26.45 14.44
CA ALA A 315 -3.90 25.10 14.92
C ALA A 315 -3.84 25.03 16.45
N ALA A 316 -3.28 26.04 17.11
CA ALA A 316 -3.23 26.11 18.57
C ALA A 316 -4.61 26.36 19.22
N ALA A 317 -5.59 26.84 18.46
CA ALA A 317 -6.95 27.10 18.92
C ALA A 317 -7.94 25.97 18.60
N LEU A 318 -7.45 24.81 18.12
CA LEU A 318 -8.30 23.66 17.81
C LEU A 318 -8.76 22.98 19.10
N SER A 319 -10.08 22.79 19.22
CA SER A 319 -10.66 21.87 20.20
C SER A 319 -10.29 20.42 19.85
N PRO A 320 -10.31 19.47 20.81
CA PRO A 320 -10.16 18.04 20.54
C PRO A 320 -11.11 17.58 19.42
N GLY A 321 -10.59 16.81 18.46
CA GLY A 321 -11.31 16.38 17.25
C GLY A 321 -11.60 17.49 16.21
N GLY A 322 -11.31 18.75 16.53
CA GLY A 322 -11.49 19.90 15.65
C GLY A 322 -10.46 19.97 14.53
N GLY A 323 -10.87 20.46 13.38
CA GLY A 323 -10.02 20.65 12.20
C GLY A 323 -9.95 22.11 11.74
N ALA A 324 -8.97 22.39 10.89
CA ALA A 324 -8.90 23.60 10.09
C ALA A 324 -8.32 23.28 8.71
N HIS A 325 -8.83 23.98 7.69
CA HIS A 325 -8.35 23.85 6.33
C HIS A 325 -7.82 25.19 5.84
N PHE A 326 -6.68 25.14 5.19
CA PHE A 326 -5.99 26.31 4.67
C PHE A 326 -5.66 26.08 3.21
N ARG A 327 -5.67 27.17 2.46
CA ARG A 327 -4.94 27.24 1.21
C ARG A 327 -3.71 28.08 1.41
N VAL A 328 -2.55 27.53 1.10
CA VAL A 328 -1.26 28.19 1.33
C VAL A 328 -0.53 28.40 0.00
N PRO A 329 0.30 29.45 -0.13
CA PRO A 329 0.93 29.80 -1.41
C PRO A 329 1.90 28.73 -1.95
N ARG A 330 2.36 27.82 -1.09
CA ARG A 330 3.22 26.68 -1.42
C ARG A 330 3.19 25.66 -0.29
N VAL A 331 3.62 24.43 -0.56
CA VAL A 331 3.73 23.37 0.44
C VAL A 331 4.63 23.80 1.61
N PRO A 332 4.08 23.93 2.84
CA PRO A 332 4.80 24.55 3.96
C PRO A 332 5.65 23.50 4.69
N ARG A 333 6.70 22.99 4.04
CA ARG A 333 7.53 21.88 4.59
C ARG A 333 8.13 22.16 5.98
N LEU A 334 8.42 23.42 6.30
CA LEU A 334 8.93 23.85 7.61
C LEU A 334 7.86 23.90 8.71
N LEU A 335 6.58 23.77 8.35
CA LEU A 335 5.46 23.74 9.28
C LEU A 335 5.26 22.35 9.88
N PHE A 336 5.45 21.30 9.07
CA PHE A 336 5.09 19.92 9.44
C PHE A 336 5.74 19.46 10.75
N PRO A 337 7.07 19.61 10.97
CA PRO A 337 7.67 19.22 12.24
C PRO A 337 7.08 19.95 13.46
N ARG A 338 6.67 21.22 13.28
CA ARG A 338 6.07 22.02 14.38
C ARG A 338 4.64 21.61 14.71
N LEU A 339 3.91 21.07 13.74
CA LEU A 339 2.58 20.51 13.96
C LEU A 339 2.69 19.14 14.64
N ASP A 340 3.64 18.31 14.20
CA ASP A 340 3.94 17.02 14.80
C ASP A 340 4.37 17.16 16.27
N GLU A 341 5.25 18.12 16.59
CA GLU A 341 5.67 18.45 17.96
C GLU A 341 4.49 18.84 18.88
N ARG A 342 3.40 19.34 18.31
CA ARG A 342 2.18 19.73 19.03
C ARG A 342 1.14 18.61 19.09
N GLY A 343 1.48 17.41 18.59
CA GLY A 343 0.57 16.27 18.54
C GLY A 343 -0.59 16.44 17.56
N LEU A 344 -0.50 17.41 16.64
CA LEU A 344 -1.53 17.64 15.63
C LEU A 344 -1.27 16.74 14.42
N ARG A 345 -2.35 16.34 13.75
CA ARG A 345 -2.30 15.61 12.49
C ARG A 345 -2.46 16.58 11.32
N HIS A 346 -1.87 16.23 10.18
CA HIS A 346 -1.98 17.04 8.98
C HIS A 346 -1.98 16.21 7.69
N ALA A 347 -2.57 16.76 6.64
CA ALA A 347 -2.51 16.24 5.27
C ALA A 347 -2.46 17.41 4.30
N PHE A 348 -1.81 17.25 3.15
CA PHE A 348 -1.77 18.30 2.14
C PHE A 348 -1.89 17.75 0.72
N HIS A 349 -2.35 18.60 -0.18
CA HIS A 349 -2.37 18.36 -1.62
C HIS A 349 -1.81 19.59 -2.31
N GLU A 350 -0.75 19.39 -3.11
CA GLU A 350 -0.20 20.42 -3.98
C GLU A 350 -1.11 20.58 -5.20
N GLN A 351 -1.61 21.78 -5.41
CA GLN A 351 -2.48 22.15 -6.52
C GLN A 351 -1.67 22.47 -7.77
N LEU A 352 -2.32 22.42 -8.93
CA LEU A 352 -1.65 22.66 -10.21
C LEU A 352 -1.11 24.09 -10.39
N ASP A 353 -1.65 25.06 -9.64
CA ASP A 353 -1.16 26.45 -9.62
C ASP A 353 0.10 26.64 -8.73
N GLY A 354 0.61 25.57 -8.12
CA GLY A 354 1.76 25.58 -7.20
C GLY A 354 1.40 25.94 -5.75
N SER A 355 0.15 26.31 -5.48
CA SER A 355 -0.36 26.45 -4.12
C SER A 355 -0.64 25.07 -3.50
N ALA A 356 -1.00 25.02 -2.23
CA ALA A 356 -1.38 23.76 -1.58
C ALA A 356 -2.61 23.92 -0.70
N LEU A 357 -3.47 22.91 -0.72
CA LEU A 357 -4.49 22.70 0.29
C LEU A 357 -3.88 21.94 1.46
N LEU A 358 -4.11 22.44 2.66
CA LEU A 358 -3.59 21.90 3.90
C LEU A 358 -4.75 21.67 4.87
N ALA A 359 -4.91 20.43 5.33
CA ALA A 359 -5.78 20.07 6.43
C ALA A 359 -4.93 19.84 7.69
N VAL A 360 -5.33 20.44 8.82
CA VAL A 360 -4.73 20.23 10.14
C VAL A 360 -5.84 19.90 11.12
N TRP A 361 -5.66 18.89 11.97
CA TRP A 361 -6.66 18.52 12.98
C TRP A 361 -6.02 18.08 14.28
N ALA A 362 -6.74 18.35 15.37
CA ALA A 362 -6.42 17.79 16.68
C ALA A 362 -6.98 16.36 16.78
N PRO A 363 -6.24 15.42 17.39
CA PRO A 363 -6.81 14.13 17.76
C PRO A 363 -8.02 14.34 18.69
N ALA A 364 -8.98 13.41 18.62
CA ALA A 364 -10.21 13.42 19.41
C ALA A 364 -9.93 13.21 20.90
#